data_AF-G7GSW5-F1
#
_entry.id   AF-G7GSW5-F1
#
_cell.length_a   1.000
_cell.length_b   1.000
_cell.length_c   1.000
_cell.angle_alpha   90.00
_cell.angle_beta   90.00
_cell.angle_gamma   90.00
#
_symmetry.space_group_name_H-M   'P 1'
#
loop_
_entity.id
_entity.type
_entity.pdbx_description
1 polymer ?
#
loop_
_entity_poly.entity_id
_entity_poly.type
_entity_poly.pdbx_seq_one_letter_code
_entity_poly.pdbx_strand_id
1 'polypeptide(L)'
;MTTTTDIPRCKRGHEKKYYPNTDRWRCRECEKARQSTPEWKSRRKEYRNREDVKANKQNYSQGYYLTNREQVCARQRAYNQTPDRKARRKVYNQTPERKAAQRARASTPEAKAKRKEYRDQNRDAIRAHRQEYRAQNRDAIRAQKREYYARPEVRAALYARNIRRKKLIKGAECEVFQREEVFIRDDWLCGLCGEPTDPTVEYPHPHSPSLDHLLPVTRGGSHTRENAICAHLGCNIQKNNRTFEEWCEYRGVRIVSRFHVMSSVSNFIG
;
A
#
# COMPACT_ATOMS: atom_id res chain seq x y z
N MET A 1 62.33 -38.87 10.25
CA MET A 1 61.72 -40.18 9.94
C MET A 1 60.63 -39.96 8.91
N THR A 2 60.97 -40.04 7.62
CA THR A 2 60.00 -39.89 6.53
C THR A 2 59.19 -41.18 6.42
N THR A 3 57.96 -41.17 6.91
CA THR A 3 57.00 -42.25 6.66
C THR A 3 56.69 -42.27 5.18
N THR A 4 57.41 -43.07 4.40
CA THR A 4 57.08 -43.35 3.01
C THR A 4 55.68 -43.95 2.99
N THR A 5 54.68 -43.19 2.60
CA THR A 5 53.31 -43.70 2.45
C THR A 5 53.35 -44.79 1.37
N ASP A 6 53.25 -46.06 1.78
CA ASP A 6 53.27 -47.21 0.88
C ASP A 6 52.16 -47.09 -0.18
N ILE A 7 52.54 -46.70 -1.39
CA ILE A 7 51.61 -46.66 -2.52
C ILE A 7 51.29 -48.12 -2.88
N PRO A 8 50.02 -48.55 -2.83
CA PRO A 8 49.66 -49.94 -3.10
C PRO A 8 50.15 -50.38 -4.47
N ARG A 9 50.87 -51.51 -4.54
CA ARG A 9 51.31 -52.10 -5.82
C ARG A 9 50.10 -52.41 -6.71
N CYS A 10 50.27 -52.19 -8.01
CA CYS A 10 49.25 -52.48 -9.01
C CYS A 10 48.87 -53.97 -8.98
N LYS A 11 47.57 -54.27 -8.87
CA LYS A 11 47.06 -55.64 -8.81
C LYS A 11 46.63 -56.13 -10.20
N ARG A 12 46.59 -57.46 -10.39
CA ARG A 12 45.99 -58.10 -11.56
C ARG A 12 44.49 -57.73 -11.61
N GLY A 13 44.01 -57.25 -12.76
CA GLY A 13 42.62 -56.80 -12.94
C GLY A 13 42.40 -55.28 -12.82
N HIS A 14 43.42 -54.50 -12.48
CA HIS A 14 43.32 -53.04 -12.49
C HIS A 14 43.20 -52.46 -13.92
N GLU A 15 42.32 -51.48 -14.10
CA GLU A 15 42.06 -50.82 -15.38
C GLU A 15 43.18 -49.82 -15.71
N LYS A 16 43.84 -49.97 -16.86
CA LYS A 16 44.80 -48.99 -17.36
C LYS A 16 44.10 -47.96 -18.23
N LYS A 17 44.32 -46.68 -17.92
CA LYS A 17 43.84 -45.55 -18.72
C LYS A 17 45.02 -44.81 -19.35
N TYR A 18 44.88 -44.47 -20.62
CA TYR A 18 45.82 -43.61 -21.33
C TYR A 18 45.59 -42.14 -20.95
N TYR A 19 46.69 -41.42 -20.65
CA TYR A 19 46.69 -39.99 -20.31
C TYR A 19 47.49 -39.21 -21.36
N PRO A 20 46.81 -38.59 -22.35
CA PRO A 20 47.46 -37.92 -23.49
C PRO A 20 48.43 -36.81 -23.08
N ASN A 21 48.10 -36.10 -22.00
CA ASN A 21 48.90 -34.99 -21.47
C ASN A 21 50.26 -35.41 -20.87
N THR A 22 50.48 -36.70 -20.62
CA THR A 22 51.76 -37.23 -20.12
C THR A 22 52.31 -38.39 -20.95
N ASP A 23 51.63 -38.70 -22.05
CA ASP A 23 51.85 -39.85 -22.93
C ASP A 23 52.14 -41.16 -22.18
N ARG A 24 51.31 -41.46 -21.17
CA ARG A 24 51.52 -42.62 -20.29
C ARG A 24 50.23 -43.36 -20.00
N TRP A 25 50.33 -44.68 -19.98
CA TRP A 25 49.31 -45.57 -19.44
C TRP A 25 49.47 -45.65 -17.92
N ARG A 26 48.42 -45.27 -17.17
CA ARG A 26 48.41 -45.38 -15.71
C ARG A 26 47.23 -46.22 -15.27
N CYS A 27 47.43 -47.05 -14.25
CA CYS A 27 46.34 -47.74 -13.57
C CYS A 27 45.44 -46.70 -12.88
N ARG A 28 44.14 -46.75 -13.17
CA ARG A 28 43.14 -45.79 -12.68
C ARG A 28 42.95 -45.91 -11.16
N GLU A 29 42.92 -47.13 -10.64
CA GLU A 29 42.75 -47.44 -9.22
C GLU A 29 43.96 -47.02 -8.40
N CYS A 30 45.17 -47.35 -8.86
CA CYS A 30 46.42 -46.94 -8.23
C CYS A 30 46.61 -45.41 -8.26
N GLU A 31 46.23 -44.75 -9.36
CA GLU A 31 46.27 -43.29 -9.43
C GLU A 31 45.25 -42.66 -8.47
N LYS A 32 44.02 -43.19 -8.35
CA LYS A 32 43.05 -42.74 -7.34
C LYS A 32 43.57 -42.93 -5.91
N ALA A 33 44.19 -44.09 -5.61
CA ALA A 33 44.79 -44.37 -4.31
C ALA A 33 45.98 -43.44 -4.02
N ARG A 34 46.79 -43.10 -5.03
CA ARG A 34 47.85 -42.10 -4.91
C ARG A 34 47.29 -40.70 -4.64
N GLN A 35 46.22 -40.32 -5.32
CA GLN A 35 45.57 -39.02 -5.16
C GLN A 35 44.81 -38.87 -3.83
N SER A 36 44.48 -39.98 -3.17
CA SER A 36 43.82 -39.98 -1.88
C SER A 36 44.80 -39.82 -0.70
N THR A 37 46.11 -40.01 -0.90
CA THR A 37 47.11 -39.90 0.17
C THR A 37 47.19 -38.47 0.74
N PRO A 38 47.47 -38.33 2.05
CA PRO A 38 47.63 -37.01 2.67
C PRO A 38 48.74 -36.17 2.01
N GLU A 39 49.86 -36.79 1.67
CA GLU A 39 51.00 -36.15 0.98
C GLU A 39 50.59 -35.56 -0.36
N TRP A 40 49.87 -36.30 -1.20
CA TRP A 40 49.43 -35.82 -2.50
C TRP A 40 48.41 -34.68 -2.36
N LYS A 41 47.47 -34.79 -1.40
CA LYS A 41 46.50 -33.73 -1.09
C LYS A 41 47.19 -32.45 -0.59
N SER A 42 48.21 -32.57 0.26
CA SER A 42 49.01 -31.42 0.73
C SER A 42 49.74 -30.76 -0.44
N ARG A 43 50.48 -31.55 -1.22
CA ARG A 43 51.22 -31.04 -2.39
C ARG A 43 50.31 -30.39 -3.43
N ARG A 44 49.10 -30.93 -3.65
CA ARG A 44 48.09 -30.32 -4.53
C ARG A 44 47.53 -29.02 -3.97
N LYS A 45 47.33 -28.93 -2.65
CA LYS A 45 46.90 -27.70 -1.97
C LYS A 45 47.98 -26.62 -2.08
N GLU A 46 49.23 -26.96 -1.82
CA GLU A 46 50.39 -26.07 -2.00
C GLU A 46 50.49 -25.58 -3.45
N TYR A 47 50.48 -26.47 -4.43
CA TYR A 47 50.50 -26.11 -5.85
C TYR A 47 49.36 -25.15 -6.22
N ARG A 48 48.12 -25.45 -5.82
CA ARG A 48 46.96 -24.56 -6.06
C ARG A 48 47.12 -23.19 -5.38
N ASN A 49 47.85 -23.14 -4.28
CA ASN A 49 48.04 -21.94 -3.50
C ASN A 49 49.22 -21.07 -3.94
N ARG A 50 50.11 -21.58 -4.81
CA ARG A 50 51.18 -20.79 -5.40
C ARG A 50 50.62 -19.57 -6.15
N GLU A 51 51.34 -18.47 -6.08
CA GLU A 51 50.89 -17.18 -6.61
C GLU A 51 50.77 -17.19 -8.14
N ASP A 52 51.74 -17.80 -8.83
CA ASP A 52 51.74 -17.98 -10.28
C ASP A 52 50.51 -18.76 -10.76
N VAL A 53 50.16 -19.86 -10.08
CA VAL A 53 49.00 -20.69 -10.40
C VAL A 53 47.69 -19.93 -10.15
N LYS A 54 47.60 -19.17 -9.06
CA LYS A 54 46.45 -18.32 -8.77
C LYS A 54 46.29 -17.20 -9.80
N ALA A 55 47.37 -16.50 -10.13
CA ALA A 55 47.39 -15.43 -11.11
C ALA A 55 46.99 -15.95 -12.49
N ASN A 56 47.54 -17.10 -12.92
CA ASN A 56 47.16 -17.72 -14.18
C ASN A 56 45.68 -18.10 -14.21
N LYS A 57 45.15 -18.67 -13.13
CA LYS A 57 43.72 -19.00 -13.01
C LYS A 57 42.84 -17.74 -13.10
N GLN A 58 43.25 -16.65 -12.45
CA GLN A 58 42.53 -15.37 -12.50
C GLN A 58 42.55 -14.79 -13.92
N ASN A 59 43.72 -14.73 -14.56
CA ASN A 59 43.89 -14.24 -15.92
C ASN A 59 43.04 -15.05 -16.91
N TYR A 60 43.07 -16.38 -16.81
CA TYR A 60 42.23 -17.26 -17.62
C TYR A 60 40.74 -17.00 -17.38
N SER A 61 40.29 -16.91 -16.13
CA SER A 61 38.89 -16.65 -15.79
C SER A 61 38.42 -15.28 -16.31
N GLN A 62 39.29 -14.27 -16.23
CA GLN A 62 39.01 -12.92 -16.71
C GLN A 62 38.95 -12.89 -18.24
N GLY A 63 39.92 -13.51 -18.92
CA GLY A 63 39.92 -13.64 -20.38
C GLY A 63 38.70 -14.42 -20.89
N TYR A 64 38.33 -15.52 -20.23
CA TYR A 64 37.12 -16.27 -20.54
C TYR A 64 35.87 -15.41 -20.36
N TYR A 65 35.74 -14.68 -19.25
CA TYR A 65 34.59 -13.81 -19.01
C TYR A 65 34.50 -12.68 -20.03
N LEU A 66 35.61 -12.05 -20.40
CA LEU A 66 35.62 -10.97 -21.39
C LEU A 66 35.19 -11.47 -22.77
N THR A 67 35.73 -12.60 -23.21
CA THR A 67 35.42 -13.22 -24.51
C THR A 67 34.03 -13.85 -24.57
N ASN A 68 33.45 -14.26 -23.43
CA ASN A 68 32.14 -14.91 -23.35
C ASN A 68 31.11 -14.08 -22.57
N ARG A 69 31.35 -12.78 -22.41
CA ARG A 69 30.58 -11.91 -21.50
C ARG A 69 29.09 -11.99 -21.76
N GLU A 70 28.72 -11.90 -23.04
CA GLU A 70 27.33 -11.91 -23.47
C GLU A 70 26.66 -13.25 -23.12
N GLN A 71 27.26 -14.37 -23.50
CA GLN A 71 26.72 -15.70 -23.21
C GLN A 71 26.61 -15.97 -21.70
N VAL A 72 27.63 -15.59 -20.93
CA VAL A 72 27.62 -15.73 -19.47
C VAL A 72 26.52 -14.87 -18.85
N CYS A 73 26.38 -13.61 -19.29
CA CYS A 73 25.31 -12.72 -18.83
C CYS A 73 23.93 -13.25 -19.22
N ALA A 74 23.76 -13.74 -20.45
CA ALA A 74 22.50 -14.31 -20.95
C ALA A 74 22.11 -15.54 -20.13
N ARG A 75 23.04 -16.47 -19.91
CA ARG A 75 22.83 -17.66 -19.07
C ARG A 75 22.46 -17.28 -17.64
N GLN A 76 23.15 -16.29 -17.05
CA GLN A 76 22.87 -15.82 -15.70
C GLN A 76 21.50 -15.14 -15.60
N ARG A 77 21.11 -14.35 -16.61
CA ARG A 77 19.78 -13.74 -16.71
C ARG A 77 18.70 -14.82 -16.81
N ALA A 78 18.88 -15.81 -17.69
CA ALA A 78 17.96 -16.94 -17.83
C ALA A 78 17.80 -17.71 -16.51
N TYR A 79 18.91 -18.06 -15.85
CA TYR A 79 18.88 -18.71 -14.53
C TYR A 79 18.14 -17.85 -13.48
N ASN A 80 18.40 -16.55 -13.44
CA ASN A 80 17.72 -15.62 -12.53
C ASN A 80 16.22 -15.43 -12.83
N GLN A 81 15.79 -15.78 -14.03
CA GLN A 81 14.40 -15.74 -14.44
C GLN A 81 13.63 -17.03 -14.17
N THR A 82 14.32 -18.14 -13.88
CA THR A 82 13.68 -19.43 -13.57
C THR A 82 12.66 -19.27 -12.43
N PRO A 83 11.50 -19.95 -12.48
CA PRO A 83 10.47 -19.86 -11.45
C PRO A 83 10.99 -20.17 -10.04
N ASP A 84 11.81 -21.23 -9.89
CA ASP A 84 12.45 -21.59 -8.61
C ASP A 84 13.29 -20.43 -8.07
N ARG A 85 14.18 -19.86 -8.90
CA ARG A 85 15.06 -18.78 -8.45
C ARG A 85 14.29 -17.52 -8.06
N LYS A 86 13.24 -17.17 -8.82
CA LYS A 86 12.33 -16.06 -8.50
C LYS A 86 11.57 -16.33 -7.20
N ALA A 87 11.04 -17.53 -7.00
CA ALA A 87 10.31 -17.93 -5.80
C ALA A 87 11.22 -17.87 -4.56
N ARG A 88 12.41 -18.48 -4.62
CA ARG A 88 13.42 -18.39 -3.55
C ARG A 88 13.80 -16.96 -3.21
N ARG A 89 14.01 -16.11 -4.23
CA ARG A 89 14.31 -14.68 -4.02
C ARG A 89 13.14 -13.94 -3.36
N LYS A 90 11.90 -14.26 -3.74
CA LYS A 90 10.69 -13.67 -3.15
C LYS A 90 10.59 -14.04 -1.66
N VAL A 91 10.77 -15.31 -1.31
CA VAL A 91 10.78 -15.79 0.09
C VAL A 91 11.90 -15.12 0.87
N TYR A 92 13.13 -15.13 0.34
CA TYR A 92 14.27 -14.50 0.99
C TYR A 92 14.08 -12.99 1.22
N ASN A 93 13.53 -12.25 0.26
CA ASN A 93 13.25 -10.82 0.42
C ASN A 93 12.10 -10.54 1.40
N GLN A 94 11.28 -11.54 1.72
CA GLN A 94 10.19 -11.42 2.68
C GLN A 94 10.60 -11.73 4.11
N THR A 95 11.79 -12.31 4.34
CA THR A 95 12.22 -12.64 5.70
C THR A 95 12.31 -11.38 6.56
N PRO A 96 12.01 -11.48 7.87
CA PRO A 96 12.04 -10.33 8.77
C PRO A 96 13.38 -9.59 8.76
N GLU A 97 14.51 -10.33 8.73
CA GLU A 97 15.86 -9.79 8.73
C GLU A 97 16.12 -8.96 7.47
N ARG A 98 15.69 -9.46 6.31
CA ARG A 98 15.87 -8.74 5.03
C ARG A 98 14.98 -7.52 4.92
N LYS A 99 13.72 -7.60 5.36
CA LYS A 99 12.82 -6.44 5.44
C LYS A 99 13.33 -5.40 6.42
N ALA A 100 13.83 -5.81 7.59
CA ALA A 100 14.43 -4.92 8.59
C ALA A 100 15.66 -4.21 8.03
N ALA A 101 16.59 -4.96 7.41
CA ALA A 101 17.76 -4.39 6.75
C ALA A 101 17.39 -3.41 5.63
N GLN A 102 16.38 -3.73 4.81
CA GLN A 102 15.91 -2.83 3.76
C GLN A 102 15.28 -1.55 4.33
N ARG A 103 14.48 -1.66 5.40
CA ARG A 103 13.89 -0.51 6.10
C ARG A 103 14.97 0.36 6.74
N ALA A 104 15.93 -0.24 7.45
CA ALA A 104 17.07 0.46 8.06
C ALA A 104 17.90 1.22 7.02
N ARG A 105 18.24 0.56 5.90
CA ARG A 105 18.92 1.20 4.77
C ARG A 105 18.08 2.31 4.14
N ALA A 106 16.76 2.12 4.04
CA ALA A 106 15.88 3.15 3.50
C ALA A 106 15.71 4.32 4.47
N SER A 107 15.80 4.10 5.78
CA SER A 107 15.55 5.13 6.78
C SER A 107 16.74 6.05 7.03
N THR A 108 17.94 5.72 6.54
CA THR A 108 19.13 6.57 6.73
C THR A 108 18.92 7.96 6.13
N PRO A 109 19.55 9.00 6.71
CA PRO A 109 19.46 10.36 6.19
C PRO A 109 19.87 10.46 4.73
N GLU A 110 20.95 9.77 4.33
CA GLU A 110 21.49 9.79 2.96
C GLU A 110 20.48 9.18 1.98
N ALA A 111 19.86 8.06 2.33
CA ALA A 111 18.86 7.42 1.49
C ALA A 111 17.58 8.26 1.36
N LYS A 112 17.19 8.97 2.42
CA LYS A 112 16.07 9.92 2.41
C LYS A 112 16.39 11.15 1.56
N ALA A 113 17.57 11.73 1.72
CA ALA A 113 18.05 12.87 0.96
C ALA A 113 18.10 12.55 -0.54
N LYS A 114 18.70 11.42 -0.93
CA LYS A 114 18.75 10.96 -2.32
C LYS A 114 17.36 10.76 -2.94
N ARG A 115 16.39 10.20 -2.19
CA ARG A 115 15.01 10.08 -2.67
C ARG A 115 14.30 11.42 -2.79
N LYS A 116 14.62 12.39 -1.92
CA LYS A 116 14.10 13.75 -2.02
C LYS A 116 14.68 14.43 -3.25
N GLU A 117 16.00 14.43 -3.41
CA GLU A 117 16.72 14.97 -4.57
C GLU A 117 16.16 14.41 -5.88
N TYR A 118 16.02 13.09 -6.00
CA TYR A 118 15.40 12.46 -7.17
C TYR A 118 13.98 12.98 -7.44
N ARG A 119 13.13 13.10 -6.40
CA ARG A 119 11.76 13.64 -6.55
C ARG A 119 11.76 15.10 -6.95
N ASP A 120 12.73 15.89 -6.49
CA ASP A 120 12.84 17.30 -6.80
C ASP A 120 13.30 17.49 -8.25
N GLN A 121 14.35 16.77 -8.67
CA GLN A 121 14.86 16.77 -10.05
C GLN A 121 13.82 16.26 -11.07
N ASN A 122 12.95 15.33 -10.66
CA ASN A 122 11.95 14.71 -11.53
C ASN A 122 10.53 15.17 -11.22
N ARG A 123 10.34 16.27 -10.47
CA ARG A 123 9.03 16.66 -9.94
C ARG A 123 7.98 16.80 -11.04
N ASP A 124 8.33 17.52 -12.10
CA ASP A 124 7.39 17.87 -13.15
C ASP A 124 7.12 16.67 -14.07
N ALA A 125 8.12 15.85 -14.36
CA ALA A 125 7.96 14.57 -15.05
C ALA A 125 7.07 13.59 -14.26
N ILE A 126 7.28 13.46 -12.94
CA ILE A 126 6.44 12.64 -12.06
C ILE A 126 5.00 13.17 -12.05
N ARG A 127 4.82 14.49 -12.03
CA ARG A 127 3.49 15.12 -12.07
C ARG A 127 2.79 14.85 -13.39
N ALA A 128 3.47 15.06 -14.52
CA ALA A 128 2.95 14.81 -15.86
C ALA A 128 2.54 13.34 -16.02
N HIS A 129 3.42 12.40 -15.66
CA HIS A 129 3.11 10.97 -15.69
C HIS A 129 1.89 10.62 -14.81
N ARG A 130 1.78 11.19 -13.60
CA ARG A 130 0.61 10.96 -12.73
C ARG A 130 -0.67 11.55 -13.32
N GLN A 131 -0.59 12.69 -14.00
CA GLN A 131 -1.74 13.31 -14.68
C GLN A 131 -2.21 12.44 -15.85
N GLU A 132 -1.29 12.00 -16.69
CA GLU A 132 -1.56 11.10 -17.81
C GLU A 132 -2.18 9.77 -17.33
N TYR A 133 -1.56 9.12 -16.34
CA TYR A 133 -2.11 7.90 -15.75
C TYR A 133 -3.54 8.10 -15.22
N ARG A 134 -3.82 9.21 -14.53
CA ARG A 134 -5.17 9.53 -14.04
C ARG A 134 -6.16 9.82 -15.15
N ALA A 135 -5.72 10.42 -16.26
CA ALA A 135 -6.55 10.68 -17.42
C ALA A 135 -6.95 9.37 -18.12
N GLN A 136 -5.96 8.52 -18.39
CA GLN A 136 -6.17 7.20 -19.01
C GLN A 136 -7.01 6.26 -18.14
N ASN A 137 -6.87 6.34 -16.82
CA ASN A 137 -7.55 5.45 -15.87
C ASN A 137 -8.72 6.13 -15.13
N ARG A 138 -9.24 7.25 -15.65
CA ARG A 138 -10.19 8.10 -14.92
C ARG A 138 -11.43 7.33 -14.44
N ASP A 139 -12.04 6.58 -15.33
CA ASP A 139 -13.31 5.92 -15.06
C ASP A 139 -13.12 4.67 -14.18
N ALA A 140 -12.03 3.94 -14.38
CA ALA A 140 -11.62 2.85 -13.49
C ALA A 140 -11.34 3.36 -12.06
N ILE A 141 -10.62 4.48 -11.90
CA ILE A 141 -10.36 5.11 -10.60
C ILE A 141 -11.67 5.56 -9.94
N ARG A 142 -12.62 6.12 -10.72
CA ARG A 142 -13.93 6.53 -10.21
C ARG A 142 -14.77 5.33 -9.77
N ALA A 143 -14.82 4.26 -10.56
CA ALA A 143 -15.52 3.03 -10.23
C ALA A 143 -14.95 2.41 -8.94
N GLN A 144 -13.63 2.27 -8.86
CA GLN A 144 -12.94 1.77 -7.66
C GLN A 144 -13.26 2.62 -6.42
N LYS A 145 -13.27 3.95 -6.55
CA LYS A 145 -13.65 4.85 -5.44
C LYS A 145 -15.10 4.67 -5.05
N ARG A 146 -16.02 4.56 -6.02
CA ARG A 146 -17.44 4.35 -5.76
C ARG A 146 -17.65 3.07 -4.95
N GLU A 147 -17.02 1.97 -5.37
CA GLU A 147 -17.05 0.71 -4.65
C GLU A 147 -16.46 0.83 -3.24
N TYR A 148 -15.27 1.45 -3.10
CA TYR A 148 -14.61 1.64 -1.80
C TYR A 148 -15.49 2.43 -0.81
N TYR A 149 -16.10 3.54 -1.26
CA TYR A 149 -16.96 4.36 -0.41
C TYR A 149 -18.36 3.77 -0.18
N ALA A 150 -18.81 2.83 -1.01
CA ALA A 150 -20.06 2.11 -0.80
C ALA A 150 -19.96 1.08 0.33
N ARG A 151 -18.74 0.67 0.73
CA ARG A 151 -18.54 -0.28 1.83
C ARG A 151 -19.06 0.30 3.15
N PRO A 152 -19.96 -0.40 3.88
CA PRO A 152 -20.56 0.10 5.12
C PRO A 152 -19.51 0.51 6.18
N GLU A 153 -18.47 -0.31 6.33
CA GLU A 153 -17.34 -0.08 7.24
C GLU A 153 -16.60 1.25 6.97
N VAL A 154 -16.37 1.57 5.69
CA VAL A 154 -15.70 2.81 5.27
C VAL A 154 -16.61 4.00 5.51
N ARG A 155 -17.89 3.88 5.18
CA ARG A 155 -18.87 4.95 5.38
C ARG A 155 -19.04 5.29 6.87
N ALA A 156 -19.15 4.29 7.73
CA ALA A 156 -19.20 4.47 9.18
C ALA A 156 -17.94 5.13 9.73
N ALA A 157 -16.75 4.69 9.29
CA ALA A 157 -15.48 5.28 9.71
C ALA A 157 -15.33 6.76 9.27
N LEU A 158 -15.75 7.09 8.05
CA LEU A 158 -15.75 8.47 7.54
C LEU A 158 -16.71 9.36 8.32
N TYR A 159 -17.90 8.86 8.64
CA TYR A 159 -18.87 9.54 9.49
C TYR A 159 -18.27 9.85 10.87
N ALA A 160 -17.75 8.84 11.56
CA ALA A 160 -17.09 9.02 12.86
C ALA A 160 -15.92 10.01 12.81
N ARG A 161 -15.10 9.98 11.74
CA ARG A 161 -14.02 10.96 11.53
C ARG A 161 -14.55 12.38 11.36
N ASN A 162 -15.61 12.57 10.57
CA ASN A 162 -16.21 13.88 10.35
C ASN A 162 -16.80 14.45 11.65
N ILE A 163 -17.41 13.59 12.47
CA ILE A 163 -17.90 13.93 13.81
C ILE A 163 -16.76 14.40 14.73
N ARG A 164 -15.66 13.63 14.82
CA ARG A 164 -14.46 14.05 15.58
C ARG A 164 -13.88 15.37 15.07
N ARG A 165 -13.84 15.56 13.75
CA ARG A 165 -13.38 16.82 13.16
C ARG A 165 -14.29 18.00 13.54
N LYS A 166 -15.61 17.81 13.57
CA LYS A 166 -16.56 18.85 14.01
C LYS A 166 -16.35 19.21 15.48
N LYS A 167 -16.11 18.21 16.36
CA LYS A 167 -15.73 18.44 17.78
C LYS A 167 -14.51 19.35 17.94
N LEU A 168 -13.47 19.08 17.15
CA LEU A 168 -12.20 19.82 17.22
C LEU A 168 -12.29 21.25 16.68
N ILE A 169 -13.24 21.54 15.79
CA ILE A 169 -13.26 22.83 15.10
C ILE A 169 -13.89 23.95 15.94
N LYS A 170 -14.74 23.66 16.95
CA LYS A 170 -15.47 24.73 17.67
C LYS A 170 -15.80 24.49 19.15
N GLY A 171 -15.28 23.46 19.81
CA GLY A 171 -15.60 23.20 21.23
C GLY A 171 -17.08 22.90 21.52
N ALA A 172 -17.92 22.84 20.47
CA ALA A 172 -19.33 22.56 20.58
C ALA A 172 -19.53 21.09 20.94
N GLU A 173 -20.42 20.85 21.90
CA GLU A 173 -20.84 19.51 22.27
C GLU A 173 -21.30 18.73 21.05
N CYS A 174 -20.93 17.46 20.98
CA CYS A 174 -21.29 16.63 19.86
C CYS A 174 -21.51 15.19 20.29
N GLU A 175 -22.72 14.76 20.05
CA GLU A 175 -23.24 13.44 20.31
C GLU A 175 -23.08 12.57 19.05
N VAL A 176 -23.02 11.26 19.22
CA VAL A 176 -22.99 10.30 18.11
C VAL A 176 -24.38 9.68 18.00
N PHE A 177 -25.06 9.88 16.87
CA PHE A 177 -26.38 9.32 16.61
C PHE A 177 -26.58 9.10 15.11
N GLN A 178 -27.44 8.15 14.74
CA GLN A 178 -27.87 8.02 13.35
C GLN A 178 -28.94 9.08 13.06
N ARG A 179 -28.93 9.64 11.84
CA ARG A 179 -29.90 10.67 11.43
C ARG A 179 -31.33 10.14 11.48
N GLU A 180 -31.51 8.85 11.20
CA GLU A 180 -32.78 8.14 11.22
C GLU A 180 -33.43 8.19 12.61
N GLU A 181 -32.64 8.22 13.69
CA GLU A 181 -33.16 8.34 15.05
C GLU A 181 -33.83 9.70 15.30
N VAL A 182 -33.28 10.78 14.71
CA VAL A 182 -33.88 12.12 14.77
C VAL A 182 -35.13 12.19 13.90
N PHE A 183 -35.10 11.56 12.73
CA PHE A 183 -36.27 11.53 11.83
C PHE A 183 -37.45 10.80 12.45
N ILE A 184 -37.20 9.65 13.09
CA ILE A 184 -38.24 8.89 13.80
C ILE A 184 -38.76 9.67 15.01
N ARG A 185 -37.87 10.32 15.78
CA ARG A 185 -38.27 11.16 16.93
C ARG A 185 -39.20 12.30 16.51
N ASP A 186 -38.91 12.91 15.37
CA ASP A 186 -39.67 14.05 14.84
C ASP A 186 -40.90 13.61 14.02
N ASP A 187 -41.28 12.32 14.08
CA ASP A 187 -42.38 11.72 13.32
C ASP A 187 -42.32 12.02 11.81
N TRP A 188 -41.09 12.09 11.29
CA TRP A 188 -40.79 12.52 9.93
C TRP A 188 -41.38 13.88 9.56
N LEU A 189 -41.72 14.74 10.52
CA LEU A 189 -42.19 16.10 10.26
C LEU A 189 -40.99 17.04 10.10
N CYS A 190 -41.06 17.91 9.10
CA CYS A 190 -40.05 18.93 8.90
C CYS A 190 -40.17 20.00 9.99
N GLY A 191 -39.19 20.10 10.89
CA GLY A 191 -39.16 21.11 11.93
C GLY A 191 -39.07 22.56 11.43
N LEU A 192 -38.79 22.78 10.14
CA LEU A 192 -38.68 24.11 9.52
C LEU A 192 -39.96 24.64 8.88
N CYS A 193 -40.83 23.76 8.37
CA CYS A 193 -42.10 24.16 7.73
C CYS A 193 -43.34 23.48 8.33
N GLY A 194 -43.16 22.44 9.16
CA GLY A 194 -44.24 21.67 9.77
C GLY A 194 -44.83 20.56 8.89
N GLU A 195 -44.45 20.48 7.61
CA GLU A 195 -45.00 19.47 6.69
C GLU A 195 -44.25 18.13 6.78
N PRO A 196 -44.92 16.99 6.48
CA PRO A 196 -44.27 15.67 6.46
C PRO A 196 -43.12 15.59 5.43
N THR A 197 -42.06 14.90 5.83
CA THR A 197 -40.98 14.42 4.95
C THR A 197 -41.27 12.97 4.59
N ASP A 198 -41.13 12.62 3.31
CA ASP A 198 -41.36 11.25 2.85
C ASP A 198 -40.06 10.42 2.96
N PRO A 199 -40.01 9.35 3.79
CA PRO A 199 -38.83 8.50 3.94
C PRO A 199 -38.38 7.82 2.64
N THR A 200 -39.28 7.65 1.68
CA THR A 200 -39.03 6.97 0.41
C THR A 200 -38.37 7.87 -0.63
N VAL A 201 -38.42 9.19 -0.43
CA VAL A 201 -37.84 10.17 -1.34
C VAL A 201 -36.31 10.20 -1.18
N GLU A 202 -35.60 9.72 -2.20
CA GLU A 202 -34.15 9.65 -2.18
C GLU A 202 -33.46 11.02 -2.30
N TYR A 203 -32.31 11.15 -1.63
CA TYR A 203 -31.40 12.28 -1.81
C TYR A 203 -30.83 12.31 -3.24
N PRO A 204 -30.69 13.47 -3.91
CA PRO A 204 -30.82 14.84 -3.41
C PRO A 204 -32.14 15.54 -3.79
N HIS A 205 -33.28 14.84 -3.75
CA HIS A 205 -34.54 15.48 -4.07
C HIS A 205 -34.90 16.57 -3.03
N PRO A 206 -35.49 17.73 -3.42
CA PRO A 206 -35.81 18.81 -2.48
C PRO A 206 -36.71 18.38 -1.31
N HIS A 207 -37.62 17.43 -1.52
CA HIS A 207 -38.49 16.88 -0.47
C HIS A 207 -37.87 15.68 0.29
N SER A 208 -36.63 15.31 -0.01
CA SER A 208 -35.95 14.23 0.73
C SER A 208 -35.69 14.65 2.18
N PRO A 209 -35.78 13.72 3.14
CA PRO A 209 -35.49 13.98 4.55
C PRO A 209 -34.00 14.26 4.74
N SER A 210 -33.71 15.33 5.47
CA SER A 210 -32.35 15.81 5.76
C SER A 210 -32.23 16.20 7.23
N LEU A 211 -31.02 16.12 7.78
CA LEU A 211 -30.72 16.53 9.15
C LEU A 211 -30.27 17.99 9.16
N ASP A 212 -31.00 18.85 9.86
CA ASP A 212 -30.64 20.27 10.07
C ASP A 212 -30.34 20.56 11.56
N HIS A 213 -29.78 21.74 11.84
CA HIS A 213 -29.47 22.25 13.18
C HIS A 213 -30.24 23.55 13.46
N LEU A 214 -31.01 23.60 14.56
CA LEU A 214 -31.74 24.81 14.99
C LEU A 214 -30.81 26.02 15.11
N LEU A 215 -29.70 25.85 15.85
CA LEU A 215 -28.54 26.75 15.82
C LEU A 215 -27.47 26.12 14.92
N PRO A 216 -27.10 26.74 13.79
CA PRO A 216 -26.06 26.21 12.92
C PRO A 216 -24.73 25.96 13.67
N VAL A 217 -24.05 24.86 13.36
CA VAL A 217 -22.74 24.51 13.96
C VAL A 217 -21.70 25.61 13.72
N THR A 218 -21.77 26.26 12.56
CA THR A 218 -20.96 27.43 12.19
C THR A 218 -21.22 28.66 13.07
N ARG A 219 -22.32 28.70 13.81
CA ARG A 219 -22.67 29.78 14.76
C ARG A 219 -22.61 29.32 16.22
N GLY A 220 -21.93 28.21 16.49
CA GLY A 220 -21.73 27.70 17.85
C GLY A 220 -22.77 26.67 18.29
N GLY A 221 -23.67 26.23 17.40
CA GLY A 221 -24.60 25.15 17.71
C GLY A 221 -23.91 23.80 17.92
N SER A 222 -24.44 23.03 18.86
CA SER A 222 -23.98 21.68 19.17
C SER A 222 -24.49 20.68 18.13
N HIS A 223 -23.74 19.58 17.93
CA HIS A 223 -24.24 18.44 17.14
C HIS A 223 -24.80 17.39 18.09
N THR A 224 -25.88 17.75 18.78
CA THR A 224 -26.63 16.88 19.70
C THR A 224 -28.02 16.63 19.16
N ARG A 225 -28.69 15.58 19.64
CA ARG A 225 -30.09 15.32 19.30
C ARG A 225 -30.96 16.54 19.61
N GLU A 226 -30.69 17.28 20.70
CA GLU A 226 -31.47 18.46 21.10
C GLU A 226 -31.43 19.65 20.11
N ASN A 227 -30.31 19.82 19.39
CA ASN A 227 -30.16 20.88 18.38
C ASN A 227 -30.48 20.37 16.97
N ALA A 228 -30.46 19.06 16.74
CA ALA A 228 -30.73 18.46 15.44
C ALA A 228 -32.23 18.22 15.23
N ILE A 229 -32.71 18.51 14.02
CA ILE A 229 -34.11 18.33 13.61
C ILE A 229 -34.21 17.65 12.25
N CYS A 230 -35.34 16.97 12.02
CA CYS A 230 -35.75 16.55 10.68
C CYS A 230 -36.18 17.77 9.85
N ALA A 231 -35.71 17.85 8.61
CA ALA A 231 -36.13 18.90 7.67
C ALA A 231 -36.09 18.39 6.23
N HIS A 232 -36.96 18.89 5.34
CA HIS A 232 -36.78 18.70 3.90
C HIS A 232 -35.42 19.27 3.47
N LEU A 233 -34.77 18.62 2.52
CA LEU A 233 -33.52 19.10 1.95
C LEU A 233 -33.66 20.53 1.39
N GLY A 234 -34.76 20.85 0.72
CA GLY A 234 -35.05 22.17 0.18
C GLY A 234 -35.17 23.25 1.27
N CYS A 235 -35.91 22.96 2.34
CA CYS A 235 -36.04 23.86 3.49
C CYS A 235 -34.69 24.10 4.18
N ASN A 236 -33.91 23.04 4.39
CA ASN A 236 -32.57 23.11 4.98
C ASN A 236 -31.63 23.98 4.14
N ILE A 237 -31.59 23.76 2.82
CA ILE A 237 -30.80 24.58 1.88
C ILE A 237 -31.22 26.06 1.95
N GLN A 238 -32.53 26.33 2.01
CA GLN A 238 -33.04 27.69 2.04
C GLN A 238 -32.77 28.40 3.38
N LYS A 239 -32.89 27.68 4.51
CA LYS A 239 -32.55 28.18 5.84
C LYS A 239 -31.08 28.58 5.92
N ASN A 240 -30.19 27.73 5.38
CA ASN A 240 -28.76 27.99 5.31
C ASN A 240 -28.20 28.24 6.74
N ASN A 241 -27.34 29.24 6.91
CA ASN A 241 -26.68 29.58 8.17
C ASN A 241 -27.55 30.45 9.11
N ARG A 242 -28.88 30.51 8.88
CA ARG A 242 -29.80 31.18 9.80
C ARG A 242 -30.08 30.32 11.03
N THR A 243 -30.30 30.95 12.18
CA THR A 243 -30.93 30.27 13.32
C THR A 243 -32.39 29.96 13.01
N PHE A 244 -33.04 29.16 13.86
CA PHE A 244 -34.46 28.88 13.69
C PHE A 244 -35.33 30.14 13.78
N GLU A 245 -34.98 31.06 14.69
CA GLU A 245 -35.68 32.33 14.89
C GLU A 245 -35.58 33.21 13.64
N GLU A 246 -34.36 33.40 13.12
CA GLU A 246 -34.10 34.14 11.88
C GLU A 246 -34.79 33.50 10.66
N TRP A 247 -34.96 32.18 10.67
CA TRP A 247 -35.71 31.46 9.64
C TRP A 247 -37.22 31.73 9.71
N CYS A 248 -37.79 31.69 10.92
CA CYS A 248 -39.20 32.03 11.14
C CYS A 248 -39.49 33.48 10.73
N GLU A 249 -38.62 34.43 11.10
CA GLU A 249 -38.68 35.82 10.65
C GLU A 249 -38.63 35.92 9.12
N TYR A 250 -37.69 35.21 8.48
CA TYR A 250 -37.55 35.19 7.02
C TYR A 250 -38.80 34.67 6.29
N ARG A 251 -39.53 33.70 6.86
CA ARG A 251 -40.79 33.20 6.29
C ARG A 251 -42.02 33.97 6.75
N GLY A 252 -41.90 34.93 7.67
CA GLY A 252 -43.03 35.64 8.26
C GLY A 252 -43.95 34.74 9.10
N VAL A 253 -43.41 33.67 9.70
CA VAL A 253 -44.20 32.71 10.49
C VAL A 253 -43.89 32.90 11.98
N ARG A 254 -44.91 32.89 12.84
CA ARG A 254 -44.73 32.98 14.30
C ARG A 254 -44.31 31.61 14.87
N ILE A 255 -43.33 31.63 15.77
CA ILE A 255 -42.90 30.46 16.55
C ILE A 255 -44.04 30.11 17.52
N VAL A 256 -44.67 28.95 17.35
CA VAL A 256 -45.75 28.50 18.26
C VAL A 256 -45.26 27.48 19.28
N SER A 257 -44.19 26.73 18.98
CA SER A 257 -43.45 25.93 19.97
C SER A 257 -42.05 25.57 19.45
N ARG A 258 -41.24 24.90 20.29
CA ARG A 258 -39.89 24.42 19.94
C ARG A 258 -39.86 23.46 18.74
N PHE A 259 -41.01 22.98 18.25
CA PHE A 259 -41.11 22.02 17.15
C PHE A 259 -42.31 22.23 16.21
N HIS A 260 -43.04 23.33 16.33
CA HIS A 260 -44.15 23.64 15.42
C HIS A 260 -44.07 25.09 14.96
N VAL A 261 -44.15 25.27 13.65
CA VAL A 261 -44.55 26.50 13.00
C VAL A 261 -45.97 26.25 12.49
N MET A 262 -46.99 26.84 13.13
CA MET A 262 -48.32 26.87 12.52
C MET A 262 -48.29 27.86 11.37
N SER A 263 -48.64 27.40 10.18
CA SER A 263 -48.82 28.27 9.02
C SER A 263 -50.01 29.19 9.27
N SER A 264 -49.76 30.39 9.79
CA SER A 264 -50.77 31.45 9.88
C SER A 264 -50.81 32.23 8.58
N VAL A 265 -51.29 31.62 7.49
CA VAL A 265 -51.87 32.31 6.33
C VAL A 265 -52.69 31.33 5.50
N SER A 266 -53.92 31.10 5.95
CA SER A 266 -55.04 30.86 5.04
C SER A 266 -55.43 32.19 4.40
N ASN A 267 -54.69 32.61 3.37
CA ASN A 267 -55.21 33.56 2.39
C ASN A 267 -55.71 32.76 1.18
N PHE A 268 -56.88 32.17 1.37
CA PHE A 268 -57.85 32.04 0.30
C PHE A 268 -58.53 33.41 0.15
N ILE A 269 -58.80 33.81 -1.08
CA ILE A 269 -59.64 34.91 -1.60
C ILE A 269 -58.84 35.84 -2.52
N GLY A 270 -59.16 35.78 -3.82
CA GLY A 270 -58.82 36.77 -4.84
C GLY A 270 -58.10 36.19 -6.05
#